data_AF-A0AAD5H2W7-F1
#
_entry.id   AF-A0AAD5H2W7-F1
#
_cell.length_a   1.000
_cell.length_b   1.000
_cell.length_c   1.000
_cell.angle_alpha   90.00
_cell.angle_beta   90.00
_cell.angle_gamma   90.00
#
_symmetry.space_group_name_H-M   'P 1'
#
loop_
_entity.id
_entity.type
_entity.pdbx_description
1 polymer ?
#
loop_
_entity_poly.entity_id
_entity_poly.type
_entity_poly.pdbx_seq_one_letter_code
_entity_poly.pdbx_strand_id
1 'polypeptide(L)'
;MAPHGRWNSAALLLLDALAAATLLGLLRFTREWYLRHRSPIIAALHLGHAVISMHVQPMSPAPTCDPGTAGLLPSLRFWVVEMLHQLVPWTAVFACVLPLPLKHAIWSQAATVGTLLLPPLAARRRRVSLQLCPTSGARYSQAAGALNAAVTIVLPPPMAVWVLAPQPLPGAAAFYLLTAIMQLLASFVMPLLWLARREWRARIQFARGQRDAAVVASLHRRARQWCLGPVECAASCAALWCIGLAVARAAASSQRALASQSVT
;
A
#
# COMPACT_ATOMS: atom_id res chain seq x y z
N MET A 1 -13.05 33.07 0.23
CA MET A 1 -12.62 31.81 0.90
C MET A 1 -11.13 31.67 0.70
N ALA A 2 -10.35 31.72 1.78
CA ALA A 2 -8.90 31.61 1.70
C ALA A 2 -8.49 30.20 1.20
N PRO A 3 -7.38 30.05 0.46
CA PRO A 3 -6.91 28.76 -0.02
C PRO A 3 -6.26 27.97 1.12
N HIS A 4 -7.10 27.42 2.01
CA HIS A 4 -6.67 26.57 3.13
C HIS A 4 -5.85 25.35 2.67
N GLY A 5 -5.93 24.97 1.39
CA GLY A 5 -5.14 23.87 0.81
C GLY A 5 -3.63 24.15 0.67
N ARG A 6 -3.15 25.40 0.60
CA ARG A 6 -1.72 25.69 0.34
C ARG A 6 -0.83 25.56 1.58
N TRP A 7 -1.32 25.98 2.74
CA TRP A 7 -0.58 25.92 4.01
C TRP A 7 -0.37 24.47 4.50
N ASN A 8 -1.30 23.59 4.14
CA ASN A 8 -1.33 22.20 4.56
C ASN A 8 -0.30 21.33 3.85
N SER A 9 -0.06 21.56 2.55
CA SER A 9 1.00 20.89 1.79
C SER A 9 2.39 21.30 2.28
N ALA A 10 2.57 22.58 2.62
CA ALA A 10 3.81 23.06 3.22
C ALA A 10 4.07 22.44 4.61
N ALA A 11 3.02 22.32 5.44
CA ALA A 11 3.13 21.65 6.74
C ALA A 11 3.49 20.16 6.62
N LEU A 12 2.90 19.43 5.66
CA LEU A 12 3.27 18.04 5.37
C LEU A 12 4.72 17.92 4.89
N LEU A 13 5.16 18.80 3.99
CA LEU A 13 6.54 18.82 3.51
C LEU A 13 7.54 19.17 4.63
N LEU A 14 7.18 20.09 5.53
CA LEU A 14 7.98 20.41 6.71
C LEU A 14 8.06 19.24 7.69
N LEU A 15 6.95 18.51 7.87
CA LEU A 15 6.93 17.29 8.66
C LEU A 15 7.81 16.21 8.02
N ASP A 16 7.76 16.05 6.71
CA ASP A 16 8.62 15.13 5.94
C ASP A 16 10.09 15.48 6.08
N ALA A 17 10.42 16.77 5.96
CA ALA A 17 11.77 17.27 6.15
C ALA A 17 12.25 17.07 7.59
N LEU A 18 11.40 17.31 8.59
CA LEU A 18 11.72 17.09 10.01
C LEU A 18 11.93 15.60 10.31
N ALA A 19 11.09 14.73 9.77
CA ALA A 19 11.19 13.29 9.88
C ALA A 19 12.51 12.79 9.28
N ALA A 20 12.86 13.24 8.08
CA ALA A 20 14.13 12.92 7.43
C ALA A 20 15.33 13.46 8.22
N ALA A 21 15.27 14.72 8.68
CA ALA A 21 16.32 15.35 9.47
C ALA A 21 16.54 14.63 10.81
N THR A 22 15.47 14.18 11.47
CA THR A 22 15.54 13.42 12.72
C THR A 22 16.20 12.07 12.49
N LEU A 23 15.85 11.36 11.42
CA LEU A 23 16.50 10.09 11.07
C LEU A 23 17.99 10.27 10.74
N LEU A 24 18.34 11.32 10.00
CA LEU A 24 19.74 11.65 9.70
C LEU A 24 20.51 12.05 10.97
N GLY A 25 19.89 12.82 11.88
CA GLY A 25 20.45 13.20 13.16
C GLY A 25 20.72 11.98 14.05
N LEU A 26 19.74 11.07 14.18
CA LEU A 26 19.90 9.82 14.92
C LEU A 26 21.00 8.94 14.33
N LEU A 27 21.08 8.85 13.00
CA LEU A 27 22.14 8.10 12.32
C LEU A 27 23.53 8.70 12.59
N ARG A 28 23.65 10.03 12.65
CA ARG A 28 24.91 10.76 12.82
C ARG A 28 25.39 10.79 14.27
N PHE A 29 24.50 11.05 15.23
CA PHE A 29 24.88 11.33 16.62
C PHE A 29 24.68 10.14 17.56
N THR A 30 23.72 9.25 17.29
CA THR A 30 23.38 8.11 18.17
C THR A 30 23.31 6.80 17.38
N ARG A 31 24.31 6.58 16.52
CA ARG A 31 24.34 5.48 15.55
C ARG A 31 24.05 4.11 16.16
N GLU A 32 24.69 3.76 17.27
CA GLU A 32 24.51 2.44 17.89
C GLU A 32 23.09 2.24 18.43
N TRP A 33 22.55 3.25 19.10
CA TRP A 33 21.18 3.23 19.59
C TRP A 33 20.17 3.16 18.44
N TYR A 34 20.37 3.98 17.41
CA TYR A 34 19.58 3.94 16.19
C TYR A 34 19.62 2.55 15.54
N LEU A 35 20.79 1.91 15.42
CA LEU A 35 20.90 0.58 14.82
C LEU A 35 20.14 -0.49 15.61
N ARG A 36 20.08 -0.38 16.95
CA ARG A 36 19.28 -1.28 17.81
C ARG A 36 17.78 -1.04 17.66
N HIS A 37 17.35 0.22 17.54
CA HIS A 37 15.94 0.61 17.56
C HIS A 37 15.37 1.05 16.20
N ARG A 38 16.09 0.84 15.09
CA ARG A 38 15.68 1.36 13.77
C ARG A 38 14.30 0.89 13.30
N SER A 39 13.93 -0.37 13.55
CA SER A 39 12.61 -0.89 13.16
C SER A 39 11.46 -0.14 13.85
N PRO A 40 11.42 -0.06 15.19
CA PRO A 40 10.35 0.67 15.86
C PRO A 40 10.37 2.17 15.56
N ILE A 41 11.54 2.80 15.45
CA ILE A 41 11.65 4.24 15.10
C ILE A 41 11.02 4.50 13.73
N ILE A 42 11.36 3.68 12.74
CA ILE A 42 10.89 3.87 11.37
C ILE A 42 9.42 3.52 11.25
N ALA A 43 8.95 2.47 11.94
CA ALA A 43 7.54 2.16 12.03
C ALA A 43 6.75 3.31 12.68
N ALA A 44 7.24 3.88 13.78
CA ALA A 44 6.62 5.02 14.44
C ALA A 44 6.57 6.26 13.54
N LEU A 45 7.63 6.51 12.77
CA LEU A 45 7.69 7.62 11.82
C LEU A 45 6.71 7.44 10.65
N HIS A 46 6.63 6.24 10.08
CA HIS A 46 5.64 5.91 9.04
C HIS A 46 4.21 6.01 9.58
N LEU A 47 3.99 5.55 10.81
CA LEU A 47 2.70 5.61 11.49
C LEU A 47 2.27 7.06 11.76
N GLY A 48 3.17 7.87 12.33
CA GLY A 48 2.91 9.28 12.59
C GLY A 48 2.60 10.04 11.30
N HIS A 49 3.36 9.77 10.24
CA HIS A 49 3.12 10.34 8.91
C HIS A 49 1.76 9.93 8.34
N ALA A 50 1.40 8.65 8.41
CA ALA A 50 0.11 8.15 7.96
C ALA A 50 -1.05 8.80 8.71
N VAL A 51 -0.93 8.92 10.05
CA VAL A 51 -1.93 9.58 10.89
C VAL A 51 -2.09 11.05 10.50
N ILE A 52 -1.00 11.79 10.34
CA ILE A 52 -1.05 13.21 9.99
C ILE A 52 -1.60 13.39 8.57
N SER A 53 -1.15 12.58 7.62
CA SER A 53 -1.67 12.59 6.24
C SER A 53 -3.18 12.39 6.20
N MET A 54 -3.73 11.47 6.99
CA MET A 54 -5.19 11.26 7.07
C MET A 54 -5.96 12.45 7.65
N HIS A 55 -5.32 13.29 8.47
CA HIS A 55 -5.95 14.51 8.98
C HIS A 55 -5.87 15.66 7.98
N VAL A 56 -4.82 15.69 7.15
CA VAL A 56 -4.60 16.76 6.18
C VAL A 56 -5.33 16.51 4.84
N GLN A 57 -5.47 15.25 4.43
CA GLN A 57 -6.07 14.84 3.15
C GLN A 57 -7.49 15.34 2.82
N PRO A 58 -8.46 15.42 3.76
CA PRO A 58 -9.81 15.93 3.43
C PRO A 58 -9.83 17.42 3.04
N MET A 59 -8.69 18.12 3.09
CA MET A 59 -8.58 19.55 2.77
C MET A 59 -8.07 19.82 1.33
N SER A 60 -7.89 18.77 0.51
CA SER A 60 -7.60 18.89 -0.92
C SER A 60 -8.91 19.08 -1.71
N PRO A 61 -9.13 20.24 -2.35
CA PRO A 61 -10.43 20.61 -2.92
C PRO A 61 -10.73 20.00 -4.29
N ALA A 62 -9.91 19.08 -4.81
CA ALA A 62 -10.10 18.55 -6.15
C ALA A 62 -11.13 17.40 -6.14
N PRO A 63 -12.34 17.56 -6.69
CA PRO A 63 -13.25 16.43 -6.88
C PRO A 63 -12.57 15.37 -7.75
N THR A 64 -12.65 14.11 -7.34
CA THR A 64 -12.06 12.98 -8.06
C THR A 64 -12.92 12.50 -9.23
N CYS A 65 -14.16 12.97 -9.29
CA CYS A 65 -15.13 12.59 -10.31
C CYS A 65 -15.76 13.84 -10.93
N ASP A 66 -15.66 13.94 -12.25
CA ASP A 66 -16.33 14.96 -13.04
C ASP A 66 -17.55 14.29 -13.71
N PRO A 67 -18.80 14.67 -13.36
CA PRO A 67 -20.01 13.92 -13.73
C PRO A 67 -20.29 13.84 -15.24
N GLY A 68 -19.60 14.63 -16.07
CA GLY A 68 -19.77 14.64 -17.53
C GLY A 68 -18.72 13.86 -18.34
N THR A 69 -17.73 13.23 -17.70
CA THR A 69 -16.59 12.64 -18.43
C THR A 69 -16.59 11.11 -18.38
N ALA A 70 -17.16 10.49 -19.41
CA ALA A 70 -17.01 9.06 -19.66
C ALA A 70 -15.73 8.81 -20.47
N GLY A 71 -14.95 7.78 -20.10
CA GLY A 71 -13.76 7.38 -20.85
C GLY A 71 -12.62 6.81 -19.99
N LEU A 72 -11.55 6.38 -20.67
CA LEU A 72 -10.34 5.84 -20.04
C LEU A 72 -9.60 6.89 -19.20
N LEU A 73 -9.39 8.08 -19.76
CA LEU A 73 -8.60 9.15 -19.13
C LEU A 73 -9.22 9.64 -17.80
N PRO A 74 -10.53 9.93 -17.72
CA PRO A 74 -11.19 10.28 -16.45
C PRO A 74 -11.14 9.16 -15.41
N SER A 75 -11.22 7.90 -15.86
CA SER A 75 -11.11 6.73 -14.99
C SER A 75 -9.70 6.57 -14.42
N LEU A 76 -8.67 6.78 -15.24
CA LEU A 76 -7.28 6.80 -14.77
C LEU A 76 -7.02 7.94 -13.78
N ARG A 77 -7.54 9.14 -14.08
CA ARG A 77 -7.42 10.30 -13.17
C ARG A 77 -8.04 10.01 -11.81
N PHE A 78 -9.24 9.41 -11.77
CA PHE A 78 -9.85 8.97 -10.52
C PHE A 78 -8.87 8.09 -9.73
N TRP A 79 -8.35 7.00 -10.31
CA TRP A 79 -7.45 6.09 -9.61
C TRP A 79 -6.15 6.74 -9.18
N VAL A 80 -5.53 7.59 -10.00
CA VAL A 80 -4.30 8.31 -9.61
C VAL A 80 -4.55 9.20 -8.40
N VAL A 81 -5.61 10.00 -8.44
CA VAL A 81 -5.93 10.90 -7.33
C VAL A 81 -6.35 10.09 -6.10
N GLU A 82 -7.12 9.04 -6.26
CA GLU A 82 -7.52 8.12 -5.19
C GLU A 82 -6.30 7.48 -4.53
N MET A 83 -5.30 7.06 -5.31
CA MET A 83 -4.04 6.51 -4.81
C MET A 83 -3.23 7.53 -4.02
N LEU A 84 -3.12 8.77 -4.52
CA LEU A 84 -2.45 9.84 -3.80
C LEU A 84 -3.14 10.15 -2.46
N HIS A 85 -4.48 10.12 -2.44
CA HIS A 85 -5.26 10.38 -1.23
C HIS A 85 -5.33 9.18 -0.28
N GLN A 86 -5.27 7.94 -0.76
CA GLN A 86 -5.49 6.77 0.11
C GLN A 86 -4.23 6.03 0.53
N LEU A 87 -3.22 5.98 -0.33
CA LEU A 87 -2.05 5.12 -0.11
C LEU A 87 -0.93 5.78 0.67
N VAL A 88 -0.95 7.12 0.80
CA VAL A 88 0.15 7.89 1.40
C VAL A 88 1.48 7.46 0.73
N PRO A 89 1.70 7.76 -0.57
CA PRO A 89 2.83 7.24 -1.35
C PRO A 89 4.20 7.54 -0.72
N TRP A 90 4.25 8.56 0.14
CA TRP A 90 5.40 8.91 0.98
C TRP A 90 5.90 7.74 1.84
N THR A 91 5.03 6.83 2.28
CA THR A 91 5.42 5.61 3.00
C THR A 91 6.34 4.71 2.17
N ALA A 92 6.03 4.54 0.88
CA ALA A 92 6.89 3.83 -0.07
C ALA A 92 8.17 4.61 -0.38
N VAL A 93 8.10 5.94 -0.44
CA VAL A 93 9.29 6.80 -0.63
C VAL A 93 10.25 6.69 0.55
N PHE A 94 9.77 6.79 1.80
CA PHE A 94 10.60 6.64 3.00
C PHE A 94 11.25 5.26 3.07
N ALA A 95 10.51 4.20 2.69
CA ALA A 95 11.04 2.85 2.57
C ALA A 95 12.25 2.75 1.63
N CYS A 96 12.19 3.47 0.50
CA CYS A 96 13.19 3.41 -0.56
C CYS A 96 14.38 4.36 -0.32
N VAL A 97 14.12 5.53 0.25
CA VAL A 97 15.16 6.56 0.49
C VAL A 97 16.06 6.17 1.66
N LEU A 98 15.50 5.58 2.71
CA LEU A 98 16.28 5.15 3.86
C LEU A 98 16.99 3.83 3.55
N PRO A 99 18.32 3.75 3.70
CA PRO A 99 19.07 2.50 3.51
C PRO A 99 18.78 1.54 4.66
N LEU A 100 17.63 0.86 4.57
CA LEU A 100 17.21 -0.15 5.52
C LEU A 100 17.63 -1.52 5.04
N PRO A 101 18.26 -2.34 5.90
CA PRO A 101 18.40 -3.75 5.59
C PRO A 101 17.02 -4.36 5.44
N LEU A 102 16.87 -5.24 4.44
CA LEU A 102 15.57 -5.77 4.01
C LEU A 102 14.73 -6.30 5.18
N LYS A 103 15.36 -6.98 6.15
CA LYS A 103 14.67 -7.51 7.34
C LYS A 103 13.91 -6.44 8.12
N HIS A 104 14.46 -5.24 8.26
CA HIS A 104 13.83 -4.15 9.01
C HIS A 104 12.76 -3.43 8.20
N ALA A 105 12.97 -3.33 6.88
CA ALA A 105 11.99 -2.79 5.96
C ALA A 105 10.72 -3.64 5.93
N ILE A 106 10.84 -4.98 5.99
CA ILE A 106 9.68 -5.89 6.07
C ILE A 106 8.82 -5.55 7.29
N TRP A 107 9.42 -5.46 8.48
CA TRP A 107 8.68 -5.16 9.70
C TRP A 107 8.06 -3.77 9.70
N SER A 108 8.78 -2.74 9.24
CA SER A 108 8.24 -1.38 9.21
C SER A 108 7.11 -1.23 8.19
N GLN A 109 7.22 -1.85 7.02
CA GLN A 109 6.15 -1.83 6.02
C GLN A 109 4.94 -2.66 6.46
N ALA A 110 5.16 -3.82 7.09
CA ALA A 110 4.07 -4.63 7.65
C ALA A 110 3.29 -3.85 8.72
N ALA A 111 3.98 -3.17 9.63
CA ALA A 111 3.34 -2.33 10.65
C ALA A 111 2.54 -1.18 10.04
N THR A 112 3.08 -0.54 9.00
CA THR A 112 2.42 0.56 8.27
C THR A 112 1.14 0.07 7.58
N VAL A 113 1.24 -1.01 6.80
CA VAL A 113 0.09 -1.61 6.13
C VAL A 113 -0.94 -2.10 7.14
N GLY A 114 -0.51 -2.84 8.17
CA GLY A 114 -1.40 -3.34 9.22
C GLY A 114 -2.19 -2.22 9.90
N THR A 115 -1.52 -1.09 10.19
CA THR A 115 -2.19 0.08 10.75
C THR A 115 -3.20 0.67 9.78
N LEU A 116 -2.81 0.90 8.52
CA LEU A 116 -3.71 1.47 7.52
C LEU A 116 -4.96 0.60 7.31
N LEU A 117 -4.82 -0.72 7.39
CA LEU A 117 -5.92 -1.68 7.27
C LEU A 117 -6.80 -1.80 8.52
N LEU A 118 -6.48 -1.12 9.63
CA LEU A 118 -7.33 -1.14 10.82
C LEU A 118 -8.75 -0.63 10.49
N PRO A 119 -9.81 -1.30 10.97
CA PRO A 119 -11.19 -0.95 10.66
C PRO A 119 -11.56 0.53 10.82
N PRO A 120 -11.20 1.24 11.91
CA PRO A 120 -11.56 2.65 12.07
C PRO A 120 -10.91 3.55 11.01
N LEU A 121 -9.67 3.25 10.62
CA LEU A 121 -8.94 4.01 9.61
C LEU A 121 -9.45 3.72 8.21
N ALA A 122 -9.70 2.45 7.89
CA ALA A 122 -10.33 2.04 6.64
C ALA A 122 -11.72 2.69 6.46
N ALA A 123 -12.54 2.73 7.51
CA ALA A 123 -13.85 3.38 7.50
C ALA A 123 -13.75 4.90 7.28
N ARG A 124 -12.78 5.58 7.90
CA ARG A 124 -12.52 7.00 7.65
C ARG A 124 -12.14 7.26 6.19
N ARG A 125 -11.22 6.47 5.61
CA ARG A 125 -10.81 6.59 4.20
C ARG A 125 -11.99 6.41 3.24
N ARG A 126 -12.87 5.44 3.52
CA ARG A 126 -14.10 5.25 2.75
C ARG A 126 -15.01 6.48 2.79
N ARG A 127 -15.20 7.09 3.97
CA ARG A 127 -15.99 8.33 4.10
C ARG A 127 -15.41 9.48 3.28
N VAL A 128 -14.09 9.68 3.36
CA VAL A 128 -13.40 10.73 2.58
C VAL A 128 -13.55 10.48 1.07
N SER A 129 -13.37 9.24 0.62
CA SER A 129 -13.56 8.86 -0.79
C SER A 129 -14.98 9.16 -1.29
N LEU A 130 -16.00 8.85 -0.49
CA LEU A 130 -17.40 9.15 -0.82
C LEU A 130 -17.70 10.66 -0.81
N GLN A 131 -17.05 11.43 0.07
CA GLN A 131 -17.15 12.90 0.10
C GLN A 131 -16.52 13.54 -1.14
N LEU A 132 -15.37 13.04 -1.60
CA LEU A 132 -14.67 13.54 -2.78
C LEU A 132 -15.34 13.10 -4.09
N CYS A 133 -16.00 11.94 -4.07
CA CYS A 133 -16.76 11.42 -5.19
C CYS A 133 -17.92 10.53 -4.71
N PRO A 134 -19.18 10.98 -4.84
CA PRO A 134 -20.36 10.19 -4.46
C PRO A 134 -20.47 8.86 -5.22
N THR A 135 -19.95 8.79 -6.45
CA THR A 135 -19.96 7.58 -7.28
C THR A 135 -18.75 6.66 -7.06
N SER A 136 -17.86 6.97 -6.11
CA SER A 136 -16.65 6.17 -5.85
C SER A 136 -17.00 4.71 -5.51
N GLY A 137 -18.07 4.48 -4.72
CA GLY A 137 -18.54 3.13 -4.41
C GLY A 137 -18.87 2.27 -5.64
N ALA A 138 -19.46 2.87 -6.68
CA ALA A 138 -19.73 2.18 -7.94
C ALA A 138 -18.43 1.86 -8.70
N ARG A 139 -17.46 2.79 -8.71
CA ARG A 139 -16.14 2.59 -9.34
C ARG A 139 -15.34 1.46 -8.67
N TYR A 140 -15.36 1.39 -7.34
CA TYR A 140 -14.75 0.28 -6.59
C TYR A 140 -15.44 -1.06 -6.89
N SER A 141 -16.77 -1.07 -6.96
CA SER A 141 -17.53 -2.29 -7.30
C SER A 141 -17.22 -2.78 -8.72
N GLN A 142 -17.13 -1.85 -9.68
CA GLN A 142 -16.76 -2.17 -11.07
C GLN A 142 -15.33 -2.73 -11.16
N ALA A 143 -14.36 -2.11 -10.47
CA ALA A 143 -12.99 -2.59 -10.47
C ALA A 143 -12.85 -3.97 -9.79
N ALA A 144 -13.59 -4.22 -8.71
CA ALA A 144 -13.65 -5.54 -8.09
C ALA A 144 -14.24 -6.58 -9.06
N GLY A 145 -15.28 -6.21 -9.81
CA GLY A 145 -15.86 -7.05 -10.86
C GLY A 145 -14.88 -7.37 -11.99
N ALA A 146 -14.11 -6.38 -12.45
CA ALA A 146 -13.08 -6.58 -13.46
C ALA A 146 -11.95 -7.51 -12.97
N LEU A 147 -11.52 -7.37 -11.72
CA LEU A 147 -10.51 -8.25 -11.12
C LEU A 147 -11.05 -9.67 -10.92
N ASN A 148 -12.32 -9.83 -10.52
CA ASN A 148 -12.98 -11.14 -10.47
C ASN A 148 -12.93 -11.83 -11.85
N ALA A 149 -13.27 -11.11 -12.91
CA ALA A 149 -13.21 -11.63 -14.28
C ALA A 149 -11.77 -12.02 -14.66
N ALA A 150 -10.77 -11.18 -14.34
CA ALA A 150 -9.37 -11.53 -14.59
C ALA A 150 -8.94 -12.79 -13.83
N VAL A 151 -9.35 -12.94 -12.57
CA VAL A 151 -9.06 -14.12 -11.74
C VAL A 151 -9.71 -15.38 -12.32
N THR A 152 -10.92 -15.32 -12.88
CA THR A 152 -11.54 -16.48 -13.56
C THR A 152 -10.78 -16.96 -14.78
N ILE A 153 -10.07 -16.08 -15.47
CA ILE A 153 -9.26 -16.45 -16.65
C ILE A 153 -7.98 -17.16 -16.22
N VAL A 154 -7.46 -16.81 -15.04
CA VAL A 154 -6.17 -17.29 -14.54
C VAL A 154 -6.30 -18.56 -13.69
N LEU A 155 -7.38 -18.70 -12.90
CA LEU A 155 -7.59 -19.84 -12.03
C LEU A 155 -8.42 -20.94 -12.71
N PRO A 156 -7.98 -22.21 -12.67
CA PRO A 156 -8.79 -23.31 -13.18
C PRO A 156 -10.05 -23.54 -12.31
N PRO A 157 -11.19 -23.96 -12.90
CA PRO A 157 -12.30 -24.53 -12.14
C PRO A 157 -11.82 -25.78 -11.37
N PRO A 158 -12.18 -26.01 -10.10
CA PRO A 158 -13.19 -25.32 -9.28
C PRO A 158 -12.64 -24.17 -8.40
N MET A 159 -11.33 -23.92 -8.37
CA MET A 159 -10.72 -22.92 -7.48
C MET A 159 -11.29 -21.52 -7.69
N ALA A 160 -11.54 -21.14 -8.95
CA ALA A 160 -12.22 -19.89 -9.28
C ALA A 160 -13.59 -19.78 -8.60
N VAL A 161 -14.39 -20.85 -8.59
CA VAL A 161 -15.73 -20.87 -8.00
C VAL A 161 -15.68 -20.69 -6.49
N TRP A 162 -14.75 -21.36 -5.80
CA TRP A 162 -14.57 -21.23 -4.34
C TRP A 162 -14.11 -19.84 -3.90
N VAL A 163 -13.25 -19.19 -4.69
CA VAL A 163 -12.76 -17.84 -4.40
C VAL A 163 -13.82 -16.78 -4.68
N LEU A 164 -14.71 -17.02 -5.66
CA LEU A 164 -15.63 -16.03 -6.20
C LEU A 164 -17.09 -16.16 -5.73
N ALA A 165 -17.49 -17.26 -5.09
CA ALA A 165 -18.87 -17.46 -4.63
C ALA A 165 -19.07 -17.14 -3.12
N PRO A 166 -20.19 -16.50 -2.70
CA PRO A 166 -21.21 -15.80 -3.48
C PRO A 166 -21.39 -14.31 -3.10
N GLN A 167 -22.08 -13.60 -4.01
CA GLN A 167 -22.56 -12.21 -4.02
C GLN A 167 -21.61 -11.11 -4.52
N PRO A 168 -22.13 -10.13 -5.29
CA PRO A 168 -21.40 -8.89 -5.55
C PRO A 168 -21.04 -8.29 -4.19
N LEU A 169 -19.75 -8.06 -3.99
CA LEU A 169 -19.26 -7.41 -2.77
C LEU A 169 -20.05 -6.11 -2.61
N PRO A 170 -20.75 -5.87 -1.49
CA PRO A 170 -21.40 -4.59 -1.27
C PRO A 170 -20.36 -3.48 -1.42
N GLY A 171 -20.76 -2.28 -1.87
CA GLY A 171 -19.80 -1.22 -2.24
C GLY A 171 -18.76 -0.90 -1.15
N ALA A 172 -19.08 -1.14 0.13
CA ALA A 172 -18.12 -1.08 1.23
C ALA A 172 -17.04 -2.19 1.18
N ALA A 173 -17.42 -3.43 0.93
CA ALA A 173 -16.50 -4.56 0.84
C ALA A 173 -15.62 -4.47 -0.42
N ALA A 174 -16.17 -4.00 -1.55
CA ALA A 174 -15.39 -3.74 -2.76
C ALA A 174 -14.32 -2.66 -2.53
N PHE A 175 -14.68 -1.60 -1.79
CA PHE A 175 -13.73 -0.58 -1.35
C PHE A 175 -12.61 -1.19 -0.50
N TYR A 176 -12.96 -1.91 0.57
CA TYR A 176 -11.95 -2.49 1.48
C TYR A 176 -11.02 -3.47 0.77
N LEU A 177 -11.56 -4.29 -0.14
CA LEU A 177 -10.78 -5.22 -0.95
C LEU A 177 -9.73 -4.50 -1.80
N LEU A 178 -10.16 -3.52 -2.60
CA LEU A 178 -9.28 -2.81 -3.52
C LEU A 178 -8.26 -1.95 -2.77
N THR A 179 -8.69 -1.22 -1.74
CA THR A 179 -7.75 -0.43 -0.92
C THR A 179 -6.73 -1.35 -0.24
N ALA A 180 -7.12 -2.53 0.23
CA ALA A 180 -6.19 -3.49 0.84
C ALA A 180 -5.15 -3.99 -0.17
N ILE A 181 -5.59 -4.41 -1.36
CA ILE A 181 -4.70 -4.85 -2.44
C ILE A 181 -3.74 -3.73 -2.84
N MET A 182 -4.26 -2.52 -3.03
CA MET A 182 -3.46 -1.37 -3.44
C MET A 182 -2.43 -1.00 -2.36
N GLN A 183 -2.78 -1.08 -1.07
CA GLN A 183 -1.85 -0.84 0.03
C GLN A 183 -0.76 -1.92 0.11
N LEU A 184 -1.14 -3.19 -0.03
CA LEU A 184 -0.19 -4.30 -0.06
C LEU A 184 0.78 -4.16 -1.24
N LEU A 185 0.28 -3.83 -2.42
CA LEU A 185 1.13 -3.67 -3.59
C LEU A 185 2.07 -2.45 -3.47
N ALA A 186 1.51 -1.28 -3.17
CA ALA A 186 2.23 -0.02 -3.24
C ALA A 186 3.15 0.22 -2.04
N SER A 187 2.74 -0.15 -0.83
CA SER A 187 3.52 0.13 0.39
C SER A 187 4.30 -1.07 0.89
N PHE A 188 3.95 -2.30 0.49
CA PHE A 188 4.67 -3.49 0.94
C PHE A 188 5.47 -4.16 -0.18
N VAL A 189 4.79 -4.69 -1.20
CA VAL A 189 5.42 -5.51 -2.24
C VAL A 189 6.41 -4.70 -3.08
N MET A 190 6.00 -3.56 -3.63
CA MET A 190 6.86 -2.76 -4.52
C MET A 190 8.13 -2.23 -3.83
N PRO A 191 8.06 -1.61 -2.63
CA PRO A 191 9.26 -1.14 -1.94
C PRO A 191 10.20 -2.29 -1.55
N LEU A 192 9.66 -3.43 -1.10
CA LEU A 192 10.48 -4.59 -0.75
C LEU A 192 11.16 -5.20 -1.97
N LEU A 193 10.47 -5.32 -3.10
CA LEU A 193 11.08 -5.76 -4.35
C LEU A 193 12.20 -4.83 -4.80
N TRP A 194 12.00 -3.52 -4.69
CA TRP A 194 13.01 -2.53 -5.01
C TRP A 194 14.24 -2.63 -4.10
N LEU A 195 14.03 -2.71 -2.78
CA LEU A 195 15.08 -2.87 -1.78
C LEU A 195 15.85 -4.17 -1.97
N ALA A 196 15.15 -5.29 -2.20
CA ALA A 196 15.77 -6.58 -2.46
C ALA A 196 16.65 -6.52 -3.72
N ARG A 197 16.16 -5.90 -4.81
CA ARG A 197 16.95 -5.69 -6.03
C ARG A 197 18.17 -4.81 -5.79
N ARG A 198 18.05 -3.76 -4.97
CA ARG A 198 19.18 -2.88 -4.62
C ARG A 198 20.24 -3.60 -3.80
N GLU A 199 19.83 -4.30 -2.74
CA GLU A 199 20.71 -5.08 -1.89
C GLU A 199 21.43 -6.18 -2.68
N TRP A 200 20.69 -6.83 -3.58
CA TRP A 200 21.22 -7.82 -4.51
C TRP A 200 22.34 -7.26 -5.40
N ARG A 201 22.11 -6.11 -6.04
CA ARG A 201 23.12 -5.43 -6.87
C ARG A 201 24.35 -5.06 -6.04
N ALA A 202 24.17 -4.58 -4.81
CA ALA A 202 25.27 -4.25 -3.91
C ALA A 202 26.11 -5.49 -3.55
N ARG A 203 25.47 -6.64 -3.27
CA ARG A 203 26.18 -7.90 -3.00
C ARG A 203 26.98 -8.38 -4.21
N ILE A 204 26.44 -8.25 -5.42
CA ILE A 204 27.18 -8.59 -6.66
C ILE A 204 28.39 -7.66 -6.83
N GLN A 205 28.21 -6.35 -6.65
CA GLN A 205 29.31 -5.38 -6.78
C GLN A 205 30.42 -5.65 -5.75
N PHE A 206 30.04 -5.95 -4.51
CA PHE A 206 30.98 -6.32 -3.46
C PHE A 206 31.75 -7.60 -3.80
N ALA A 207 31.07 -8.66 -4.23
CA ALA A 207 31.71 -9.92 -4.63
C ALA A 207 32.65 -9.74 -5.84
N ARG A 208 32.27 -8.89 -6.81
CA ARG A 208 33.15 -8.51 -7.93
C ARG A 208 34.39 -7.74 -7.45
N GLY A 209 34.23 -6.82 -6.49
CA GLY A 209 35.34 -6.09 -5.87
C GLY A 209 36.33 -7.02 -5.15
N GLN A 210 35.83 -8.08 -4.52
CA GLN A 210 36.66 -9.12 -3.89
C GLN A 210 37.21 -10.17 -4.87
N ARG A 211 36.91 -10.05 -6.18
CA ARG A 211 37.29 -11.01 -7.24
C ARG A 211 36.81 -12.45 -6.98
N ASP A 212 35.72 -12.63 -6.23
CA ASP A 212 35.15 -13.95 -5.95
C ASP A 212 34.14 -14.35 -7.04
N ALA A 213 34.66 -14.97 -8.10
CA ALA A 213 33.87 -15.42 -9.24
C ALA A 213 32.82 -16.48 -8.87
N ALA A 214 33.09 -17.32 -7.86
CA ALA A 214 32.19 -18.38 -7.42
C ALA A 214 30.95 -17.79 -6.74
N VAL A 215 31.15 -16.80 -5.86
CA VAL A 215 30.04 -16.07 -5.22
C VAL A 215 29.23 -15.32 -6.27
N VAL A 216 29.87 -14.62 -7.20
CA VAL A 216 29.16 -13.90 -8.29
C VAL A 216 28.33 -14.87 -9.13
N ALA A 217 28.87 -16.03 -9.50
CA ALA A 217 28.16 -17.04 -10.28
C ALA A 217 26.99 -17.66 -9.51
N SER A 218 27.16 -17.92 -8.21
CA SER A 218 26.09 -18.42 -7.33
C SER A 218 24.94 -17.41 -7.22
N LEU A 219 25.27 -16.12 -7.13
CA LEU A 219 24.30 -15.05 -7.12
C LEU A 219 23.54 -15.04 -8.45
N HIS A 220 24.21 -14.97 -9.60
CA HIS A 220 23.51 -14.97 -10.90
C HIS A 220 22.59 -16.18 -11.10
N ARG A 221 22.98 -17.37 -10.63
CA ARG A 221 22.10 -18.55 -10.63
C ARG A 221 20.84 -18.33 -9.79
N ARG A 222 20.98 -17.83 -8.57
CA ARG A 222 19.83 -17.47 -7.72
C ARG A 222 18.98 -16.37 -8.35
N ALA A 223 19.55 -15.35 -9.00
CA ALA A 223 18.74 -14.35 -9.70
C ALA A 223 17.84 -14.96 -10.78
N ARG A 224 18.33 -15.95 -11.54
CA ARG A 224 17.52 -16.67 -12.53
C ARG A 224 16.42 -17.50 -11.87
N GLN A 225 16.68 -18.08 -10.69
CA GLN A 225 15.68 -18.81 -9.90
C GLN A 225 14.61 -17.89 -9.29
N TRP A 226 14.92 -16.61 -9.09
CA TRP A 226 14.00 -15.62 -8.50
C TRP A 226 13.19 -14.87 -9.55
N CYS A 227 13.43 -15.10 -10.84
CA CYS A 227 12.53 -14.64 -11.88
C CYS A 227 11.22 -15.42 -11.75
N LEU A 228 10.24 -14.80 -11.09
CA LEU A 228 8.91 -15.38 -10.97
C LEU A 228 8.40 -15.73 -12.37
N GLY A 229 8.19 -17.02 -12.60
CA GLY A 229 7.54 -17.49 -13.80
C GLY A 229 6.11 -16.93 -13.89
N PRO A 230 5.47 -16.98 -15.08
CA PRO A 230 4.09 -16.53 -15.23
C PRO A 230 3.13 -17.22 -14.24
N VAL A 231 3.39 -18.49 -13.92
CA VAL A 231 2.62 -19.29 -12.95
C VAL A 231 2.78 -18.77 -11.52
N GLU A 232 3.99 -18.41 -11.10
CA GLU A 232 4.28 -17.93 -9.75
C GLU A 232 3.77 -16.49 -9.55
N CYS A 233 3.81 -15.67 -10.60
CA CYS A 233 3.14 -14.37 -10.65
C CYS A 233 1.62 -14.53 -10.49
N ALA A 234 1.00 -15.44 -11.26
CA ALA A 234 -0.42 -15.74 -11.15
C ALA A 234 -0.82 -16.22 -9.75
N ALA A 235 -0.04 -17.13 -9.15
CA ALA A 235 -0.24 -17.61 -7.79
C ALA A 235 -0.11 -16.49 -6.74
N SER A 236 0.87 -15.60 -6.90
CA SER A 236 1.06 -14.45 -6.01
C SER A 236 -0.10 -13.45 -6.10
N CYS A 237 -0.58 -13.17 -7.32
CA CYS A 237 -1.76 -12.33 -7.54
C CYS A 237 -3.02 -12.96 -6.93
N ALA A 238 -3.22 -14.27 -7.10
CA ALA A 238 -4.32 -14.99 -6.49
C ALA A 238 -4.24 -14.97 -4.95
N ALA A 239 -3.04 -15.14 -4.37
CA ALA A 239 -2.84 -15.05 -2.92
C ALA A 239 -3.19 -13.65 -2.38
N LEU A 240 -2.72 -12.59 -3.05
CA LEU A 240 -3.06 -11.20 -2.70
C LEU A 240 -4.57 -10.94 -2.79
N TRP A 241 -5.22 -11.49 -3.82
CA TRP A 241 -6.68 -11.42 -3.99
C TRP A 241 -7.40 -12.09 -2.82
N CYS A 242 -7.01 -13.32 -2.45
CA CYS A 242 -7.60 -14.06 -1.34
C CYS A 242 -7.39 -13.36 0.01
N ILE A 243 -6.20 -12.82 0.27
CA ILE A 243 -5.92 -12.04 1.49
C ILE A 243 -6.80 -10.80 1.53
N GLY A 244 -6.89 -10.05 0.43
CA GLY A 244 -7.76 -8.88 0.33
C GLY A 244 -9.23 -9.24 0.59
N LEU A 245 -9.68 -10.38 0.06
CA LEU A 245 -11.06 -10.85 0.22
C LEU A 245 -11.36 -11.21 1.68
N ALA A 246 -10.43 -11.86 2.37
CA ALA A 246 -10.55 -12.18 3.79
C ALA A 246 -10.65 -10.91 4.65
N VAL A 247 -9.78 -9.92 4.39
CA VAL A 247 -9.79 -8.62 5.08
C VAL A 247 -11.10 -7.87 4.82
N ALA A 248 -11.57 -7.85 3.57
CA ALA A 248 -12.81 -7.19 3.20
C ALA A 248 -14.03 -7.82 3.88
N ARG A 249 -14.08 -9.16 3.94
CA ARG A 249 -15.16 -9.90 4.63
C ARG A 249 -15.14 -9.63 6.14
N ALA A 250 -13.97 -9.66 6.77
CA ALA A 250 -13.82 -9.35 8.20
C ALA A 250 -14.21 -7.89 8.52
N ALA A 251 -13.86 -6.93 7.67
CA ALA A 251 -14.26 -5.53 7.83
C ALA A 251 -15.78 -5.35 7.69
N ALA A 252 -16.40 -6.05 6.72
CA ALA A 252 -17.84 -6.00 6.50
C ALA A 252 -18.65 -6.63 7.64
N SER A 253 -18.18 -7.74 8.23
CA SER A 253 -18.85 -8.37 9.39
C SER A 253 -18.81 -7.48 10.63
N SER A 254 -17.67 -6.83 10.90
CA SER A 254 -17.51 -5.92 12.04
C SER A 254 -18.44 -4.70 11.97
N GLN A 255 -18.72 -4.19 10.76
CA GLN A 255 -19.68 -3.08 10.58
C GLN A 255 -21.12 -3.49 10.83
N ARG A 256 -21.53 -4.69 10.43
CA ARG A 256 -22.88 -5.20 10.72
C ARG A 256 -23.10 -5.36 12.22
N ALA A 257 -22.10 -5.88 12.94
CA ALA A 257 -22.17 -6.05 14.39
C ALA A 257 -22.29 -4.71 15.14
N LEU A 258 -21.54 -3.69 14.70
CA LEU A 258 -21.63 -2.34 15.27
C LEU A 258 -22.97 -1.66 14.96
N ALA A 259 -23.52 -1.85 13.76
CA ALA A 259 -24.81 -1.29 13.38
C ALA A 259 -25.99 -1.94 14.13
N SER A 260 -25.91 -3.23 14.47
CA SER A 260 -26.93 -3.90 15.29
C SER A 260 -26.93 -3.45 16.76
N GLN A 261 -25.80 -2.95 17.27
CA GLN A 261 -25.67 -2.45 18.65
C GLN A 261 -26.15 -1.00 18.83
N SER A 262 -26.27 -0.23 17.76
CA SER A 262 -26.78 1.16 17.81
C SER A 262 -28.30 1.29 17.70
N VAL A 263 -29.02 0.16 17.62
CA VAL A 263 -30.49 0.10 17.48
C VAL A 263 -31.18 -0.32 18.80
N THR A 264 -30.41 -0.52 19.86
CA THR A 264 -30.89 -0.79 21.23
C THR A 264 -30.59 0.39 22.13
#